data_AF-A0A5J4P7P7-F1
#
_entry.id   AF-A0A5J4P7P7-F1
#
_cell.length_a   1.000
_cell.length_b   1.000
_cell.length_c   1.000
_cell.angle_alpha   90.00
_cell.angle_beta   90.00
_cell.angle_gamma   90.00
#
_symmetry.space_group_name_H-M   'P 1'
#
loop_
_entity.id
_entity.type
_entity.pdbx_description
1 polymer ?
#
loop_
_entity_poly.entity_id
_entity_poly.type
_entity_poly.pdbx_seq_one_letter_code
_entity_poly.pdbx_strand_id
1 'polypeptide(L)'
;MYEGEAKGYIYTRNGNPVHDALCEIMYSIEEGEGALAYSSGMAAISLSIISQVKSGDHIIAANVLYGGSFQFIKTELARFNISVTFVDLVNEDITPYFQLNTQHSTKQIVIK
;
A
#
# COMPACT_ATOMS: atom_id res chain seq x y z
N MET A 1 -12.42 -12.17 -22.09
CA MET A 1 -12.28 -12.34 -20.62
C MET A 1 -10.82 -12.19 -20.21
N TYR A 2 -9.94 -13.17 -20.44
CA TYR A 2 -8.50 -13.04 -20.13
C TYR A 2 -7.80 -11.93 -20.93
N GLU A 3 -8.19 -11.75 -22.19
CA GLU A 3 -7.70 -10.68 -23.07
C GLU A 3 -8.46 -9.34 -22.89
N GLY A 4 -9.34 -9.24 -21.89
CA GLY A 4 -10.14 -8.04 -21.61
C GLY A 4 -11.35 -7.80 -22.52
N GLU A 5 -11.53 -8.61 -23.57
CA GLU A 5 -12.58 -8.39 -24.59
C GLU A 5 -14.03 -8.67 -24.13
N ALA A 6 -14.22 -9.25 -22.94
CA ALA A 6 -15.54 -9.54 -22.38
C ALA A 6 -15.48 -9.45 -20.85
N LYS A 7 -16.51 -8.86 -20.25
CA LYS A 7 -16.65 -8.69 -18.79
C LYS A 7 -17.17 -9.96 -18.13
N GLY A 8 -16.60 -10.31 -16.99
CA GLY A 8 -17.10 -11.37 -16.10
C GLY A 8 -16.00 -12.02 -15.27
N TYR A 9 -16.42 -12.94 -14.41
CA TYR A 9 -15.53 -13.63 -13.48
C TYR A 9 -14.91 -14.86 -14.13
N ILE A 10 -13.59 -14.97 -13.99
CA ILE A 10 -12.81 -16.07 -14.55
C ILE A 10 -12.40 -17.03 -13.44
N TYR A 11 -11.76 -16.49 -12.40
CA TYR A 11 -11.23 -17.26 -11.30
C TYR A 11 -11.28 -16.41 -10.02
N THR A 12 -11.76 -16.99 -8.92
CA THR A 12 -12.04 -16.29 -7.66
C THR A 12 -10.85 -15.49 -7.11
N ARG A 13 -9.62 -15.93 -7.40
CA ARG A 13 -8.39 -15.19 -7.02
C ARG A 13 -8.30 -13.80 -7.68
N ASN A 14 -8.86 -13.65 -8.88
CA ASN A 14 -8.81 -12.39 -9.66
C ASN A 14 -10.07 -11.53 -9.47
N GLY A 15 -11.20 -12.14 -9.15
CA GLY A 15 -12.47 -11.42 -8.95
C GLY A 15 -13.59 -12.37 -8.55
N ASN A 16 -14.50 -11.88 -7.73
CA ASN A 16 -15.65 -12.63 -7.25
C ASN A 16 -16.82 -11.68 -6.96
N PRO A 17 -18.05 -12.00 -7.37
CA PRO A 17 -19.19 -11.10 -7.23
C PRO A 17 -19.50 -10.70 -5.77
N VAL A 18 -19.23 -11.58 -4.80
CA VAL A 18 -19.42 -11.29 -3.38
C VAL A 18 -18.36 -10.31 -2.88
N HIS A 19 -17.12 -10.44 -3.33
CA HIS A 19 -16.05 -9.50 -2.99
C HIS A 19 -16.28 -8.12 -3.63
N ASP A 20 -16.76 -8.10 -4.87
CA ASP A 20 -17.05 -6.85 -5.58
C ASP A 20 -18.17 -6.08 -4.87
N ALA A 21 -19.25 -6.75 -4.47
CA ALA A 21 -20.32 -6.13 -3.69
C ALA A 21 -19.82 -5.53 -2.36
N LEU A 22 -18.90 -6.23 -1.66
CA LEU A 22 -18.25 -5.69 -0.46
C LEU A 22 -17.42 -4.44 -0.79
N CYS A 23 -16.66 -4.46 -1.88
CA CYS A 23 -15.83 -3.34 -2.31
C CYS A 23 -16.70 -2.13 -2.69
N GLU A 24 -17.82 -2.35 -3.38
CA GLU A 24 -18.81 -1.31 -3.73
C GLU A 24 -19.34 -0.58 -2.51
N ILE A 25 -19.72 -1.33 -1.46
CA ILE A 25 -20.16 -0.74 -0.20
C ILE A 25 -19.01 0.06 0.44
N MET A 26 -17.81 -0.52 0.48
CA MET A 26 -16.67 0.09 1.18
C MET A 26 -16.25 1.42 0.54
N TYR A 27 -16.02 1.45 -0.78
CA TYR A 27 -15.59 2.70 -1.42
C TYR A 27 -16.71 3.76 -1.41
N SER A 28 -17.98 3.34 -1.37
CA SER A 28 -19.10 4.29 -1.24
C SER A 28 -19.13 5.00 0.12
N ILE A 29 -18.71 4.32 1.20
CA ILE A 29 -18.68 4.88 2.56
C ILE A 29 -17.42 5.73 2.79
N GLU A 30 -16.28 5.30 2.22
CA GLU A 30 -15.00 6.02 2.31
C GLU A 30 -14.87 7.15 1.28
N GLU A 31 -15.92 7.41 0.48
CA GLU A 31 -15.92 8.39 -0.62
C GLU A 31 -14.76 8.18 -1.62
N GLY A 32 -14.36 6.93 -1.83
CA GLY A 32 -13.27 6.52 -2.71
C GLY A 32 -13.72 6.13 -4.12
N GLU A 33 -12.77 6.07 -5.06
CA GLU A 33 -13.04 5.69 -6.46
C GLU A 33 -13.13 4.16 -6.68
N GLY A 34 -12.67 3.37 -5.71
CA GLY A 34 -12.67 1.91 -5.78
C GLY A 34 -12.11 1.27 -4.52
N ALA A 35 -12.26 -0.04 -4.40
CA ALA A 35 -11.74 -0.82 -3.27
C ALA A 35 -11.27 -2.21 -3.71
N LEU A 36 -10.40 -2.82 -2.90
CA LEU A 36 -9.92 -4.19 -3.08
C LEU A 36 -10.02 -4.95 -1.75
N ALA A 37 -10.62 -6.14 -1.81
CA ALA A 37 -10.71 -7.04 -0.66
C ALA A 37 -9.47 -7.97 -0.61
N TYR A 38 -8.82 -8.02 0.56
CA TYR A 38 -7.66 -8.86 0.81
C TYR A 38 -7.95 -9.94 1.86
N SER A 39 -7.09 -10.96 1.93
CA SER A 39 -7.23 -12.07 2.88
C SER A 39 -7.00 -11.68 4.34
N SER A 40 -6.30 -10.56 4.60
CA SER A 40 -6.08 -10.00 5.93
C SER A 40 -5.68 -8.52 5.85
N GLY A 41 -5.71 -7.82 6.99
CA GLY A 41 -5.21 -6.45 7.09
C GLY A 41 -3.71 -6.32 6.74
N MET A 42 -2.88 -7.30 7.13
CA MET A 42 -1.46 -7.30 6.75
C MET A 42 -1.27 -7.51 5.25
N ALA A 43 -2.13 -8.29 4.59
CA ALA A 43 -2.10 -8.44 3.13
C ALA A 43 -2.47 -7.10 2.45
N ALA A 44 -3.49 -6.39 2.96
CA ALA A 44 -3.84 -5.06 2.46
C ALA A 44 -2.68 -4.06 2.61
N ILE A 45 -2.07 -3.97 3.79
CA ILE A 45 -0.96 -3.04 4.05
C ILE A 45 0.25 -3.36 3.17
N SER A 46 0.68 -4.63 3.16
CA SER A 46 1.90 -5.03 2.45
C SER A 46 1.78 -4.88 0.93
N LEU A 47 0.66 -5.28 0.34
CA LEU A 47 0.44 -5.16 -1.12
C LEU A 47 0.18 -3.71 -1.53
N SER A 48 -0.47 -2.90 -0.69
CA SER A 48 -0.59 -1.47 -0.94
C SER A 48 0.78 -0.80 -1.00
N ILE A 49 1.73 -1.21 -0.14
CA ILE A 49 3.11 -0.70 -0.23
C ILE A 49 3.83 -1.24 -1.46
N ILE A 50 3.91 -2.56 -1.61
CA ILE A 50 4.73 -3.20 -2.65
C ILE A 50 4.27 -2.83 -4.07
N SER A 51 2.98 -2.62 -4.30
CA SER A 51 2.47 -2.18 -5.61
C SER A 51 2.94 -0.79 -6.03
N GLN A 52 3.41 0.00 -5.06
CA GLN A 52 3.74 1.40 -5.22
C GLN A 52 5.26 1.67 -5.30
N VAL A 53 6.10 0.69 -4.95
CA VAL A 53 7.55 0.86 -4.81
C VAL A 53 8.33 -0.23 -5.53
N LYS A 54 9.60 0.04 -5.83
CA LYS A 54 10.56 -0.89 -6.44
C LYS A 54 11.90 -0.85 -5.71
N SER A 55 12.76 -1.82 -6.03
CA SER A 55 14.14 -1.87 -5.52
C SER A 55 14.88 -0.55 -5.78
N GLY A 56 15.56 -0.04 -4.76
CA GLY A 56 16.27 1.24 -4.76
C GLY A 56 15.45 2.43 -4.28
N ASP A 57 14.13 2.29 -4.15
CA ASP A 57 13.27 3.36 -3.65
C ASP A 57 13.47 3.61 -2.15
N HIS A 58 13.00 4.77 -1.70
CA HIS A 58 12.99 5.19 -0.31
C HIS A 58 11.57 5.57 0.13
N ILE A 59 11.16 5.12 1.31
CA ILE A 59 9.86 5.42 1.92
C ILE A 59 10.07 6.19 3.23
N ILE A 60 9.18 7.15 3.51
CA ILE A 60 9.08 7.80 4.82
C ILE A 60 7.84 7.22 5.51
N ALA A 61 7.99 6.70 6.72
CA ALA A 61 6.92 6.06 7.49
C ALA A 61 6.78 6.67 8.89
N ALA A 62 5.59 6.60 9.48
CA ALA A 62 5.37 7.01 10.85
C ALA A 62 6.12 6.10 11.83
N ASN A 63 6.68 6.66 12.91
CA ASN A 63 7.32 5.88 13.97
C ASN A 63 6.34 5.19 14.93
N VAL A 64 5.08 5.66 15.00
CA VAL A 64 3.99 5.04 15.77
C VAL A 64 3.08 4.25 14.83
N LEU A 65 3.29 2.94 14.77
CA LEU A 65 2.51 2.01 13.93
C LEU A 65 2.13 0.76 14.71
N TYR A 66 1.09 0.06 14.23
CA TYR A 66 0.83 -1.30 14.68
C TYR A 66 2.08 -2.17 14.53
N GLY A 67 2.43 -2.95 15.55
CA GLY A 67 3.72 -3.65 15.64
C GLY A 67 4.03 -4.56 14.45
N GLY A 68 3.01 -5.24 13.90
CA GLY A 68 3.17 -6.06 12.69
C GLY A 68 3.53 -5.24 11.45
N SER A 69 2.91 -4.08 11.27
CA SER A 69 3.18 -3.15 10.17
C SER A 69 4.57 -2.54 10.32
N PHE A 70 4.93 -2.12 11.53
CA PHE A 70 6.27 -1.61 11.83
C PHE A 70 7.35 -2.64 11.48
N GLN A 71 7.17 -3.89 11.91
CA GLN A 71 8.13 -4.96 11.65
C GLN A 71 8.26 -5.27 10.15
N PHE A 72 7.13 -5.30 9.42
CA PHE A 72 7.12 -5.45 7.96
C PHE A 72 7.92 -4.34 7.27
N ILE A 73 7.62 -3.08 7.59
CA ILE A 73 8.26 -1.91 6.97
C ILE A 73 9.74 -1.87 7.31
N LYS A 74 10.12 -2.13 8.56
CA LYS A 74 11.51 -2.07 9.02
C LYS A 74 12.37 -3.20 8.46
N THR A 75 11.84 -4.42 8.42
CA THR A 75 12.66 -5.62 8.18
C THR A 75 12.41 -6.24 6.81
N GLU A 76 11.15 -6.36 6.39
CA GLU A 76 10.82 -7.05 5.14
C GLU A 76 11.10 -6.18 3.92
N LEU A 77 10.83 -4.86 3.98
CA LEU A 77 11.12 -3.95 2.86
C LEU A 77 12.61 -3.85 2.55
N ALA A 78 13.48 -3.98 3.56
CA ALA A 78 14.93 -4.01 3.36
C ALA A 78 15.35 -5.18 2.44
N ARG A 79 14.64 -6.32 2.48
CA ARG A 79 14.91 -7.48 1.60
C ARG A 79 14.57 -7.19 0.14
N PHE A 80 13.67 -6.25 -0.12
CA PHE A 80 13.35 -5.74 -1.45
C PHE A 80 14.27 -4.60 -1.89
N ASN A 81 15.33 -4.31 -1.12
CA ASN A 81 16.26 -3.19 -1.33
C ASN A 81 15.53 -1.84 -1.33
N ILE A 82 14.53 -1.69 -0.45
CA ILE A 82 13.82 -0.44 -0.21
C ILE A 82 14.31 0.13 1.11
N SER A 83 14.71 1.39 1.09
CA SER A 83 15.18 2.11 2.28
C SER A 83 14.00 2.80 2.97
N VAL A 84 14.04 2.90 4.30
CA VAL A 84 12.96 3.52 5.08
C VAL A 84 13.53 4.49 6.12
N THR A 85 12.95 5.68 6.18
CA THR A 85 13.13 6.63 7.29
C THR A 85 11.86 6.69 8.13
N PHE A 86 11.99 6.48 9.44
CA PHE A 86 10.89 6.62 10.39
C PHE A 86 10.88 8.02 10.99
N VAL A 87 9.71 8.67 11.00
CA VAL A 87 9.53 10.06 11.44
C VAL A 87 8.34 10.17 12.38
N ASP A 88 8.42 11.07 13.37
CA ASP A 88 7.24 11.51 14.13
C ASP A 88 6.44 12.52 13.29
N LEU A 89 5.40 12.02 12.61
CA LEU A 89 4.56 12.84 11.73
C LEU A 89 3.73 13.91 12.47
N VAL A 90 3.69 13.90 13.80
CA VAL A 90 2.98 14.90 14.60
C VAL A 90 3.86 16.11 14.90
N ASN A 91 5.14 15.87 15.15
CA ASN A 91 6.05 16.89 15.70
C ASN A 91 7.19 17.30 14.74
N GLU A 92 7.42 16.55 13.66
CA GLU A 92 8.53 16.79 12.72
C GLU A 92 8.04 17.13 11.30
N ASP A 93 8.76 18.02 10.62
CA ASP A 93 8.60 18.26 9.19
C ASP A 93 9.23 17.12 8.39
N ILE A 94 8.50 16.58 7.42
CA ILE A 94 8.97 15.48 6.56
C ILE A 94 9.89 15.96 5.42
N THR A 95 9.85 17.25 5.08
CA THR A 95 10.55 17.84 3.94
C THR A 95 12.07 17.54 3.90
N PRO A 96 12.80 17.58 5.03
CA PRO A 96 14.24 17.27 5.05
C PRO A 96 14.59 15.83 4.68
N TYR A 97 13.63 14.90 4.79
CA TYR A 97 13.85 13.48 4.53
C TYR A 97 13.61 13.09 3.05
N PHE A 98 13.27 14.06 2.19
CA PHE A 98 13.19 13.84 0.75
C PHE A 98 14.59 13.73 0.12
N GLN A 99 14.93 12.56 -0.40
CA GLN A 99 16.19 12.26 -1.09
C GLN A 99 15.98 12.18 -2.61
N LEU A 100 17.05 12.10 -3.40
CA LEU A 100 16.97 12.06 -4.88
C LEU A 100 16.22 10.81 -5.40
N ASN A 101 16.43 9.66 -4.75
CA ASN A 101 15.64 8.43 -4.94
C ASN A 101 14.25 8.49 -4.26
N THR A 102 13.95 9.56 -3.55
CA THR A 102 12.63 9.95 -3.03
C THR A 102 11.96 11.02 -3.91
N GLN A 103 12.52 11.43 -5.06
CA GLN A 103 11.94 12.53 -5.86
C GLN A 103 11.34 12.10 -7.19
N HIS A 104 11.79 10.99 -7.80
CA HIS A 104 11.30 10.53 -9.10
C HIS A 104 10.28 9.38 -9.05
N SER A 105 10.11 8.72 -7.90
CA SER A 105 9.20 7.57 -7.72
C SER A 105 8.42 7.59 -6.41
N THR A 106 8.48 8.66 -5.60
CA THR A 106 7.79 8.68 -4.31
C THR A 106 6.30 8.65 -4.48
N LYS A 107 5.76 7.48 -4.19
CA LYS A 107 4.39 7.30 -3.79
C LYS A 107 4.41 7.49 -2.28
N GLN A 108 3.95 8.64 -1.81
CA GLN A 108 3.89 8.95 -0.38
C GLN A 108 2.95 7.94 0.27
N ILE A 109 3.50 6.99 1.06
CA ILE A 109 2.68 6.08 1.85
C ILE A 109 2.78 6.53 3.30
N VAL A 110 2.05 7.59 3.60
CA VAL A 110 1.81 8.04 4.97
C VAL A 110 0.81 7.08 5.59
N ILE A 111 1.30 6.08 6.31
CA ILE A 111 0.44 5.21 7.12
C ILE A 111 0.17 5.95 8.42
N LYS A 112 -1.08 6.38 8.60
CA LYS A 112 -1.63 6.88 9.87
C LYS A 112 -2.32 5.75 10.62
#